data_AF-A0A1Z9GY86-F1
#
_entry.id   AF-A0A1Z9GY86-F1
#
_cell.length_a   1.000
_cell.length_b   1.000
_cell.length_c   1.000
_cell.angle_alpha   90.00
_cell.angle_beta   90.00
_cell.angle_gamma   90.00
#
_symmetry.space_group_name_H-M   'P 1'
#
loop_
_entity.id
_entity.type
_entity.pdbx_description
1 polymer ?
#
loop_
_entity_poly.entity_id
_entity_poly.type
_entity_poly.pdbx_seq_one_letter_code
_entity_poly.pdbx_strand_id
1 'polypeptide(L)'
;MAQKSDIILASKSHLANVTGTDISFTATGTEYKISSTSTSLAGFNVRDLITVTGSSSNNSTFTVKSEVSANELIVEEVVTTETSDGSTTTTLDHTGFVSAKVKGDGYYNKPDGVHTVAYQVDSTMAGSIKMQGSLATTPTEDDYFDITGTTFTADQSTLISTANFTGNFVWIRAKATSVTAGTISSILVNS
;
A
#
# COMPACT_ATOMS: atom_id res chain seq x y z
N MET A 1 29.51 5.82 14.82
CA MET A 1 29.07 5.31 13.51
C MET A 1 27.75 6.02 13.20
N ALA A 2 27.64 6.70 12.06
CA ALA A 2 26.38 7.34 11.69
C ALA A 2 25.35 6.26 11.37
N GLN A 3 24.22 6.26 12.06
CA GLN A 3 23.08 5.40 11.74
C GLN A 3 22.61 5.80 10.34
N LYS A 4 22.60 4.85 9.39
CA LYS A 4 22.18 5.10 8.01
C LYS A 4 20.66 4.98 7.97
N SER A 5 19.96 6.04 7.56
CA SER A 5 18.53 5.98 7.31
C SER A 5 18.24 5.25 5.99
N ASP A 6 17.31 4.30 6.03
CA ASP A 6 16.82 3.62 4.83
C ASP A 6 15.57 4.35 4.30
N ILE A 7 15.57 4.66 3.00
CA ILE A 7 14.40 5.20 2.31
C ILE A 7 13.52 4.01 1.92
N ILE A 8 12.40 3.84 2.61
CA ILE A 8 11.49 2.70 2.37
C ILE A 8 10.43 3.04 1.33
N LEU A 9 10.23 4.33 1.07
CA LEU A 9 9.36 4.85 0.03
C LEU A 9 9.95 6.14 -0.54
N ALA A 10 10.14 6.18 -1.86
CA ALA A 10 10.43 7.40 -2.61
C ALA A 10 9.12 8.11 -3.01
N SER A 11 9.22 9.31 -3.58
CA SER A 11 8.05 10.13 -3.93
C SER A 11 6.95 9.35 -4.63
N LYS A 12 5.74 9.38 -4.05
CA LYS A 12 4.57 8.67 -4.55
C LYS A 12 3.30 9.50 -4.38
N SER A 13 2.61 9.74 -5.49
CA SER A 13 1.41 10.59 -5.56
C SER A 13 0.14 9.75 -5.66
N HIS A 14 -0.97 10.36 -5.25
CA HIS A 14 -2.30 9.83 -5.51
C HIS A 14 -2.60 9.76 -7.01
N LEU A 15 -3.34 8.73 -7.44
CA LEU A 15 -3.77 8.51 -8.83
C LEU A 15 -5.27 8.73 -8.96
N ALA A 16 -5.72 9.16 -10.14
CA ALA A 16 -7.15 9.29 -10.39
C ALA A 16 -7.83 7.90 -10.45
N ASN A 17 -9.10 7.86 -10.03
CA ASN A 17 -9.91 6.65 -10.05
C ASN A 17 -10.09 6.17 -11.50
N VAL A 18 -10.10 4.84 -11.67
CA VAL A 18 -10.39 4.20 -12.95
C VAL A 18 -11.79 3.61 -12.89
N THR A 19 -12.62 3.91 -13.88
CA THR A 19 -13.99 3.40 -13.97
C THR A 19 -14.21 2.72 -15.31
N GLY A 20 -14.90 1.58 -15.31
CA GLY A 20 -15.17 0.80 -16.52
C GLY A 20 -16.31 -0.19 -16.32
N THR A 21 -17.02 -0.50 -17.39
CA THR A 21 -18.06 -1.56 -17.39
C THR A 21 -17.53 -2.91 -17.84
N ASP A 22 -16.25 -2.98 -18.22
CA ASP A 22 -15.58 -4.12 -18.82
C ASP A 22 -14.50 -4.73 -17.90
N ILE A 23 -14.54 -4.43 -16.60
CA ILE A 23 -13.58 -4.93 -15.60
C ILE A 23 -14.04 -6.29 -15.08
N SER A 24 -13.11 -7.25 -15.06
CA SER A 24 -13.32 -8.63 -14.61
C SER A 24 -12.26 -9.03 -13.58
N PHE A 25 -12.64 -9.95 -12.71
CA PHE A 25 -11.81 -10.55 -11.67
C PHE A 25 -11.63 -12.03 -11.96
N THR A 26 -10.41 -12.55 -11.87
CA THR A 26 -10.13 -13.97 -12.12
C THR A 26 -9.18 -14.51 -11.07
N ALA A 27 -9.60 -15.57 -10.37
CA ALA A 27 -8.73 -16.34 -9.48
C ALA A 27 -8.32 -17.64 -10.16
N THR A 28 -7.02 -17.85 -10.35
CA THR A 28 -6.44 -19.09 -10.88
C THR A 28 -5.36 -19.60 -9.95
N GLY A 29 -5.68 -20.61 -9.13
CA GLY A 29 -4.76 -21.11 -8.11
C GLY A 29 -4.41 -20.03 -7.09
N THR A 30 -3.17 -19.57 -7.10
CA THR A 30 -2.63 -18.50 -6.23
C THR A 30 -2.42 -17.17 -6.94
N GLU A 31 -2.90 -17.06 -8.20
CA GLU A 31 -2.84 -15.81 -8.96
C GLU A 31 -4.24 -15.17 -8.99
N TYR A 32 -4.31 -13.91 -8.57
CA TYR A 32 -5.53 -13.13 -8.47
C TYR A 32 -5.42 -11.93 -9.39
N LYS A 33 -6.28 -11.88 -10.39
CA LYS A 33 -6.20 -10.93 -11.48
C LYS A 33 -7.38 -9.97 -11.50
N ILE A 34 -7.08 -8.69 -11.76
CA ILE A 34 -8.03 -7.68 -12.20
C ILE A 34 -7.67 -7.33 -13.65
N SER A 35 -8.62 -7.51 -14.57
CA SER A 35 -8.39 -7.27 -15.99
C SER A 35 -9.54 -6.51 -16.64
N SER A 36 -9.27 -5.82 -17.73
CA SER A 36 -10.28 -5.16 -18.55
C SER A 36 -10.09 -5.50 -20.04
N THR A 37 -11.13 -5.23 -20.84
CA THR A 37 -11.03 -5.40 -22.31
C THR A 37 -10.46 -4.15 -22.99
N SER A 38 -10.80 -2.97 -22.47
CA SER A 38 -10.53 -1.67 -23.06
C SER A 38 -10.21 -0.58 -22.04
N THR A 39 -10.79 -0.64 -20.83
CA THR A 39 -10.51 0.34 -19.76
C THR A 39 -9.05 0.27 -19.31
N SER A 40 -8.26 1.29 -19.56
CA SER A 40 -6.85 1.31 -19.14
C SER A 40 -6.71 1.23 -17.61
N LEU A 41 -6.03 0.20 -17.14
CA LEU A 41 -5.55 0.03 -15.76
C LEU A 41 -4.11 0.53 -15.58
N ALA A 42 -3.49 1.05 -16.66
CA ALA A 42 -2.16 1.63 -16.61
C ALA A 42 -2.08 2.77 -15.59
N GLY A 43 -0.95 2.86 -14.90
CA GLY A 43 -0.69 3.87 -13.88
C GLY A 43 -0.79 3.33 -12.46
N PHE A 44 -1.54 2.25 -12.23
CA PHE A 44 -1.45 1.51 -10.97
C PHE A 44 -0.13 0.76 -10.89
N ASN A 45 0.68 1.10 -9.90
CA ASN A 45 2.01 0.56 -9.68
C ASN A 45 2.02 -0.51 -8.59
N VAL A 46 3.09 -1.30 -8.57
CA VAL A 46 3.36 -2.26 -7.49
C VAL A 46 3.25 -1.57 -6.11
N ARG A 47 2.53 -2.23 -5.21
CA ARG A 47 2.16 -1.79 -3.85
C ARG A 47 1.12 -0.67 -3.76
N ASP A 48 0.43 -0.31 -4.83
CA ASP A 48 -0.75 0.56 -4.71
C ASP A 48 -1.88 -0.17 -3.99
N LEU A 49 -2.68 0.58 -3.23
CA LEU A 49 -3.95 0.10 -2.68
C LEU A 49 -5.08 0.57 -3.58
N ILE A 50 -5.84 -0.38 -4.09
CA ILE A 50 -6.99 -0.15 -4.95
C ILE A 50 -8.23 -0.63 -4.23
N THR A 51 -9.15 0.28 -3.93
CA THR A 51 -10.48 -0.07 -3.44
C THR A 51 -11.42 -0.23 -4.61
N VAL A 52 -11.91 -1.45 -4.79
CA VAL A 52 -12.90 -1.79 -5.80
C VAL A 52 -14.30 -1.52 -5.24
N THR A 53 -15.14 -0.87 -6.03
CA THR A 53 -16.57 -0.68 -5.76
C THR A 53 -17.39 -0.91 -7.03
N GLY A 54 -18.67 -1.25 -6.88
CA GLY A 54 -19.57 -1.49 -8.01
C GLY A 54 -19.50 -2.90 -8.60
N SER A 55 -18.60 -3.77 -8.12
CA SER A 55 -18.61 -5.20 -8.44
C SER A 55 -19.67 -5.94 -7.61
N SER A 56 -19.95 -7.19 -7.96
CA SER A 56 -20.89 -8.04 -7.20
C SER A 56 -20.20 -8.73 -6.03
N SER A 57 -18.94 -9.15 -6.19
CA SER A 57 -18.25 -10.02 -5.21
C SER A 57 -16.89 -9.51 -4.74
N ASN A 58 -16.40 -8.40 -5.30
CA ASN A 58 -15.03 -7.95 -5.11
C ASN A 58 -14.94 -6.54 -4.51
N ASN A 59 -15.97 -6.09 -3.78
CA ASN A 59 -15.98 -4.75 -3.18
C ASN A 59 -15.08 -4.68 -1.93
N SER A 60 -13.77 -4.65 -2.15
CA SER A 60 -12.72 -4.64 -1.13
C SER A 60 -11.51 -3.82 -1.58
N THR A 61 -10.56 -3.62 -0.69
CA THR A 61 -9.24 -3.07 -1.00
C THR A 61 -8.27 -4.19 -1.35
N PHE A 62 -7.53 -4.00 -2.43
CA PHE A 62 -6.50 -4.92 -2.92
C PHE A 62 -5.16 -4.18 -3.05
N THR A 63 -4.08 -4.90 -2.81
CA THR A 63 -2.71 -4.45 -2.98
C THR A 63 -2.17 -4.95 -4.32
N VAL A 64 -1.70 -4.04 -5.17
CA VAL A 64 -1.14 -4.39 -6.47
C VAL A 64 0.18 -5.13 -6.30
N LYS A 65 0.24 -6.37 -6.78
CA LYS A 65 1.43 -7.20 -6.80
C LYS A 65 2.28 -6.90 -8.04
N SER A 66 1.65 -6.79 -9.20
CA SER A 66 2.31 -6.45 -10.47
C SER A 66 1.31 -5.93 -11.51
N GLU A 67 1.75 -4.98 -12.33
CA GLU A 67 1.10 -4.62 -13.59
C GLU A 67 1.64 -5.54 -14.69
N VAL A 68 0.78 -6.42 -15.22
CA VAL A 68 1.15 -7.36 -16.30
C VAL A 68 1.04 -6.66 -17.65
N SER A 69 0.04 -5.80 -17.80
CA SER A 69 -0.15 -4.93 -18.96
C SER A 69 -1.01 -3.72 -18.59
N ALA A 70 -1.18 -2.79 -19.53
CA ALA A 70 -2.07 -1.64 -19.39
C ALA A 70 -3.54 -2.01 -19.09
N ASN A 71 -3.93 -3.28 -19.20
CA ASN A 71 -5.29 -3.76 -18.94
C ASN A 71 -5.32 -4.93 -17.94
N GLU A 72 -4.19 -5.25 -17.29
CA GLU A 72 -4.08 -6.42 -16.43
C GLU A 72 -3.18 -6.17 -15.21
N LEU A 73 -3.75 -6.34 -14.02
CA LEU A 73 -3.08 -6.27 -12.74
C LEU A 73 -3.18 -7.63 -12.03
N ILE A 74 -2.12 -8.02 -11.32
CA ILE A 74 -2.16 -9.08 -10.30
C ILE A 74 -2.18 -8.41 -8.93
N VAL A 75 -2.99 -8.94 -8.02
CA VAL A 75 -3.13 -8.45 -6.64
C VAL A 75 -2.72 -9.51 -5.62
N GLU A 76 -2.43 -9.08 -4.39
CA GLU A 76 -1.99 -9.99 -3.31
C GLU A 76 -3.17 -10.72 -2.64
N GLU A 77 -4.29 -10.03 -2.43
CA GLU A 77 -5.48 -10.56 -1.76
C GLU A 77 -6.36 -11.37 -2.72
N VAL A 78 -7.07 -12.35 -2.17
CA VAL A 78 -7.93 -13.25 -2.96
C VAL A 78 -9.08 -12.48 -3.60
N VAL A 79 -9.24 -12.65 -4.91
CA VAL A 79 -10.43 -12.18 -5.65
C VAL A 79 -11.43 -13.33 -5.82
N THR A 80 -12.72 -13.00 -5.89
CA THR A 80 -13.74 -13.95 -6.34
C THR A 80 -13.89 -13.82 -7.84
N THR A 81 -13.77 -14.92 -8.59
CA THR A 81 -13.91 -14.88 -10.06
C THR A 81 -15.26 -14.31 -10.47
N GLU A 82 -15.23 -13.23 -11.24
CA GLU A 82 -16.38 -12.44 -11.67
C GLU A 82 -16.06 -11.85 -13.05
N THR A 83 -16.81 -12.26 -14.07
CA THR A 83 -16.67 -11.70 -15.41
C THR A 83 -17.57 -10.49 -15.57
N SER A 84 -17.05 -9.42 -16.17
CA SER A 84 -17.86 -8.24 -16.52
C SER A 84 -19.06 -8.64 -17.38
N ASP A 85 -20.22 -8.02 -17.11
CA ASP A 85 -21.43 -8.12 -17.92
C ASP A 85 -21.51 -7.04 -19.02
N GLY A 86 -20.51 -6.15 -19.10
CA GLY A 86 -20.47 -5.03 -20.04
C GLY A 86 -21.40 -3.86 -19.70
N SER A 87 -22.14 -3.93 -18.58
CA SER A 87 -23.14 -2.93 -18.18
C SER A 87 -22.92 -2.38 -16.77
N THR A 88 -22.39 -3.19 -15.86
CA THR A 88 -22.18 -2.82 -14.47
C THR A 88 -20.88 -2.02 -14.33
N THR A 89 -20.98 -0.77 -13.91
CA THR A 89 -19.80 0.09 -13.71
C THR A 89 -19.04 -0.32 -12.46
N THR A 90 -17.80 -0.76 -12.65
CA THR A 90 -16.83 -1.01 -11.58
C THR A 90 -15.88 0.18 -11.48
N THR A 91 -15.59 0.61 -10.25
CA THR A 91 -14.64 1.70 -9.94
C THR A 91 -13.47 1.15 -9.14
N LEU A 92 -12.26 1.46 -9.57
CA LEU A 92 -10.99 1.22 -8.89
C LEU A 92 -10.49 2.57 -8.36
N ASP A 93 -10.55 2.73 -7.05
CA ASP A 93 -10.12 3.95 -6.35
C ASP A 93 -8.71 3.76 -5.77
N HIS A 94 -7.79 4.70 -6.04
CA HIS A 94 -6.44 4.65 -5.51
C HIS A 94 -6.40 5.18 -4.07
N THR A 95 -6.65 4.31 -3.10
CA THR A 95 -6.86 4.71 -1.70
C THR A 95 -5.59 4.74 -0.86
N GLY A 96 -4.44 4.40 -1.44
CA GLY A 96 -3.16 4.49 -0.77
C GLY A 96 -2.10 3.58 -1.36
N PHE A 97 -1.14 3.17 -0.54
CA PHE A 97 -0.06 2.27 -0.96
C PHE A 97 0.69 1.68 0.24
N VAL A 98 1.51 0.69 -0.05
CA VAL A 98 2.46 0.08 0.88
C VAL A 98 3.89 0.42 0.45
N SER A 99 4.78 0.66 1.42
CA SER A 99 6.21 0.86 1.13
C SER A 99 6.93 -0.46 0.83
N ALA A 100 8.20 -0.38 0.43
CA ALA A 100 9.08 -1.54 0.53
C ALA A 100 9.22 -1.93 2.01
N LYS A 101 9.33 -3.24 2.29
CA LYS A 101 9.64 -3.74 3.63
C LYS A 101 11.15 -3.69 3.86
N VAL A 102 11.55 -3.34 5.08
CA VAL A 102 12.93 -3.39 5.55
C VAL A 102 13.04 -4.25 6.80
N LYS A 103 14.25 -4.75 7.05
CA LYS A 103 14.53 -5.61 8.21
C LYS A 103 14.45 -4.77 9.47
N GLY A 104 13.60 -5.18 10.41
CA GLY A 104 13.54 -4.59 11.73
C GLY A 104 14.58 -5.21 12.68
N ASP A 105 14.57 -4.77 13.93
CA ASP A 105 15.52 -5.19 14.97
C ASP A 105 15.41 -6.67 15.31
N GLY A 106 14.22 -7.25 15.17
CA GLY A 106 13.98 -8.67 15.41
C GLY A 106 14.64 -9.58 14.39
N TYR A 107 14.94 -9.09 13.19
CA TYR A 107 15.76 -9.83 12.24
C TYR A 107 17.22 -9.98 12.71
N TYR A 108 17.74 -8.99 13.44
CA TYR A 108 19.14 -8.93 13.88
C TYR A 108 19.33 -9.33 15.35
N ASN A 109 18.27 -9.79 16.02
CA ASN A 109 18.23 -10.08 17.46
C ASN A 109 18.79 -8.92 18.30
N LYS A 110 18.51 -7.68 17.88
CA LYS A 110 18.94 -6.48 18.61
C LYS A 110 18.06 -6.31 19.86
N PRO A 111 18.65 -6.10 21.05
CA PRO A 111 17.88 -6.04 22.29
C PRO A 111 17.17 -4.69 22.52
N ASP A 112 17.57 -3.62 21.84
CA ASP A 112 17.01 -2.26 22.05
C ASP A 112 15.59 -2.14 21.44
N GLY A 113 15.40 -2.67 20.23
CA GLY A 113 14.09 -2.74 19.58
C GLY A 113 13.54 -1.37 19.19
N VAL A 114 14.37 -0.31 19.17
CA VAL A 114 13.96 1.07 18.95
C VAL A 114 14.08 1.40 17.46
N HIS A 115 12.99 1.90 16.91
CA HIS A 115 12.90 2.36 15.53
C HIS A 115 12.44 3.80 15.51
N THR A 116 12.95 4.59 14.57
CA THR A 116 12.47 5.94 14.27
C THR A 116 12.03 6.00 12.82
N VAL A 117 10.85 6.56 12.57
CA VAL A 117 10.35 6.85 11.23
C VAL A 117 10.20 8.35 11.03
N ALA A 118 10.48 8.81 9.81
CA ALA A 118 10.15 10.14 9.34
C ALA A 118 9.26 10.04 8.09
N TYR A 119 8.08 10.65 8.17
CA TYR A 119 7.17 10.84 7.05
C TYR A 119 7.36 12.25 6.50
N GLN A 120 7.57 12.35 5.18
CA GLN A 120 7.63 13.62 4.48
C GLN A 120 6.53 13.64 3.42
N VAL A 121 5.67 14.64 3.49
CA VAL A 121 4.52 14.82 2.59
C VAL A 121 4.52 16.21 2.00
N ASP A 122 3.86 16.39 0.86
CA ASP A 122 3.59 17.71 0.33
C ASP A 122 2.39 18.37 1.05
N SER A 123 2.17 19.66 0.80
CA SER A 123 1.09 20.44 1.41
C SER A 123 -0.30 20.11 0.86
N THR A 124 -0.40 19.14 -0.05
CA THR A 124 -1.65 18.69 -0.66
C THR A 124 -2.01 17.26 -0.28
N MET A 125 -1.15 16.56 0.46
CA MET A 125 -1.35 15.20 0.89
C MET A 125 -2.54 15.07 1.85
N ALA A 126 -3.61 14.46 1.38
CA ALA A 126 -4.75 14.11 2.23
C ALA A 126 -4.74 12.59 2.47
N GLY A 127 -4.75 12.17 3.74
CA GLY A 127 -4.77 10.76 4.12
C GLY A 127 -4.01 10.48 5.41
N SER A 128 -3.79 9.20 5.71
CA SER A 128 -3.01 8.78 6.88
C SER A 128 -1.91 7.80 6.49
N ILE A 129 -0.77 7.90 7.17
CA ILE A 129 0.39 7.02 7.04
C ILE A 129 0.66 6.41 8.40
N LYS A 130 0.96 5.11 8.45
CA LYS A 130 1.34 4.42 9.68
C LYS A 130 2.41 3.38 9.40
N MET A 131 3.16 2.97 10.42
CA MET A 131 4.04 1.82 10.32
C MET A 131 3.28 0.52 10.59
N GLN A 132 3.70 -0.52 9.91
CA GLN A 132 3.30 -1.89 10.13
C GLN A 132 4.52 -2.77 10.40
N GLY A 133 4.34 -3.78 11.25
CA GLY A 133 5.36 -4.75 11.60
C GLY A 133 4.89 -6.18 11.35
N SER A 134 5.83 -7.08 11.05
CA SER A 134 5.57 -8.52 10.95
C SER A 134 6.62 -9.33 11.69
N LEU A 135 6.20 -10.46 12.26
CA LEU A 135 7.05 -11.46 12.90
C LEU A 135 7.41 -12.62 11.96
N ALA A 136 6.76 -12.72 10.80
CA ALA A 136 7.02 -13.76 9.81
C ALA A 136 8.31 -13.47 9.03
N THR A 137 9.04 -14.51 8.63
CA THR A 137 10.24 -14.34 7.77
C THR A 137 9.85 -14.10 6.31
N THR A 138 8.72 -14.63 5.86
CA THR A 138 8.12 -14.44 4.53
C THR A 138 6.67 -13.93 4.67
N PRO A 139 6.47 -12.67 5.08
CA PRO A 139 5.14 -12.16 5.40
C PRO A 139 4.26 -12.00 4.15
N THR A 140 2.99 -12.40 4.27
CA THR A 140 1.87 -12.02 3.38
C THR A 140 1.20 -10.73 3.90
N GLU A 141 0.19 -10.21 3.20
CA GLU A 141 -0.54 -9.01 3.66
C GLU A 141 -1.20 -9.19 5.04
N ASP A 142 -1.64 -10.41 5.37
CA ASP A 142 -2.30 -10.74 6.65
C ASP A 142 -1.32 -10.83 7.84
N ASP A 143 -0.01 -10.95 7.59
CA ASP A 143 1.02 -11.07 8.63
C ASP A 143 1.47 -9.71 9.20
N TYR A 144 0.93 -8.60 8.68
CA TYR A 144 1.29 -7.25 9.09
C TYR A 144 0.29 -6.66 10.09
N PHE A 145 0.83 -6.14 11.18
CA PHE A 145 0.07 -5.47 12.24
C PHE A 145 0.42 -3.99 12.26
N ASP A 146 -0.59 -3.16 12.51
CA ASP A 146 -0.39 -1.71 12.69
C ASP A 146 0.39 -1.45 14.00
N ILE A 147 1.43 -0.62 13.90
CA ILE A 147 2.24 -0.23 15.05
C ILE A 147 1.64 1.02 15.68
N THR A 148 1.09 0.88 16.88
CA THR A 148 0.51 1.97 17.66
C THR A 148 1.49 3.12 17.86
N GLY A 149 0.98 4.36 17.81
CA GLY A 149 1.79 5.57 18.02
C GLY A 149 2.57 6.05 16.80
N THR A 150 2.49 5.34 15.67
CA THR A 150 3.18 5.73 14.43
C THR A 150 2.28 6.38 13.38
N THR A 151 0.98 6.53 13.66
CA THR A 151 0.03 7.12 12.72
C THR A 151 0.28 8.62 12.59
N PHE A 152 0.51 9.05 11.35
CA PHE A 152 0.51 10.44 10.94
C PHE A 152 -0.68 10.68 10.00
N THR A 153 -1.60 11.54 10.41
CA THR A 153 -2.71 12.00 9.56
C THR A 153 -2.35 13.37 9.03
N ALA A 154 -2.27 13.50 7.72
CA ALA A 154 -1.89 14.75 7.09
C ALA A 154 -3.00 15.79 7.24
N ASP A 155 -2.63 16.95 7.76
CA ASP A 155 -3.52 18.09 8.01
C ASP A 155 -3.26 19.26 7.03
N GLN A 156 -2.46 19.02 5.99
CA GLN A 156 -2.01 20.00 4.98
C GLN A 156 -1.11 21.13 5.50
N SER A 157 -0.73 21.10 6.77
CA SER A 157 0.12 22.11 7.41
C SER A 157 1.43 21.52 7.97
N THR A 158 1.35 20.30 8.49
CA THR A 158 2.47 19.52 8.98
C THR A 158 3.05 18.70 7.83
N LEU A 159 4.14 19.15 7.23
CA LEU A 159 4.75 18.48 6.07
C LEU A 159 5.73 17.37 6.45
N ILE A 160 6.19 17.37 7.69
CA ILE A 160 7.14 16.39 8.22
C ILE A 160 6.64 15.94 9.58
N SER A 161 6.55 14.63 9.77
CA SER A 161 6.20 14.01 11.05
C SER A 161 7.17 12.88 11.36
N THR A 162 7.55 12.76 12.63
CA THR A 162 8.46 11.72 13.09
C THR A 162 7.85 10.98 14.27
N ALA A 163 8.05 9.67 14.32
CA ALA A 163 7.62 8.85 15.43
C ALA A 163 8.71 7.84 15.81
N ASN A 164 8.83 7.59 17.10
CA ASN A 164 9.61 6.48 17.64
C ASN A 164 8.67 5.35 18.04
N PHE A 165 9.04 4.12 17.74
CA PHE A 165 8.31 2.94 18.18
C PHE A 165 9.27 1.84 18.60
N THR A 166 8.78 0.97 19.48
CA THR A 166 9.54 -0.19 19.94
C THR A 166 8.88 -1.47 19.49
N GLY A 167 9.70 -2.46 19.15
CA GLY A 167 9.21 -3.79 18.83
C GLY A 167 10.24 -4.67 18.14
N ASN A 168 10.18 -5.96 18.46
CA ASN A 168 11.08 -6.98 17.92
C ASN A 168 10.55 -7.54 16.59
N PHE A 169 10.28 -6.66 15.63
CA PHE A 169 9.71 -7.05 14.32
C PHE A 169 10.80 -7.59 13.39
N VAL A 170 10.48 -8.64 12.63
CA VAL A 170 11.36 -9.17 11.58
C VAL A 170 11.35 -8.24 10.37
N TRP A 171 10.17 -7.78 9.98
CA TRP A 171 9.98 -6.79 8.91
C TRP A 171 9.15 -5.61 9.38
N ILE A 172 9.51 -4.43 8.89
CA ILE A 172 8.73 -3.20 9.06
C ILE A 172 8.49 -2.56 7.69
N ARG A 173 7.35 -1.92 7.53
CA ARG A 173 6.94 -1.16 6.34
C ARG A 173 6.00 -0.04 6.73
N ALA A 174 5.79 0.93 5.85
CA ALA A 174 4.73 1.91 5.99
C ALA A 174 3.52 1.53 5.14
N LYS A 175 2.33 1.88 5.61
CA LYS A 175 1.07 1.79 4.87
C LYS A 175 0.38 3.15 4.90
N ALA A 176 0.10 3.68 3.72
CA ALA A 176 -0.73 4.86 3.55
C ALA A 176 -2.15 4.41 3.20
N THR A 177 -3.15 5.03 3.83
CA THR A 177 -4.56 4.70 3.68
C THR A 177 -5.41 5.96 3.62
N SER A 178 -6.58 5.86 2.99
CA SER A 178 -7.49 6.99 2.80
C SER A 178 -6.80 8.17 2.10
N VAL A 179 -5.87 7.85 1.20
CA VAL A 179 -5.18 8.84 0.38
C VAL A 179 -6.16 9.30 -0.68
N THR A 180 -6.45 10.59 -0.76
CA THR A 180 -7.39 11.15 -1.74
C THR A 180 -6.79 12.25 -2.60
N ALA A 181 -5.62 12.77 -2.22
CA ALA A 181 -4.89 13.80 -2.95
C ALA A 181 -3.43 13.87 -2.47
N GLY A 182 -2.60 14.52 -3.30
CA GLY A 182 -1.24 14.92 -2.97
C GLY A 182 -0.19 13.80 -3.04
N THR A 183 0.95 14.07 -2.42
CA THR A 183 2.16 13.26 -2.55
C THR A 183 2.81 13.00 -1.21
N ILE A 184 3.24 11.75 -1.02
CA ILE A 184 4.19 11.40 0.03
C ILE A 184 5.56 11.47 -0.60
N SER A 185 6.31 12.52 -0.25
CA SER A 185 7.63 12.83 -0.82
C SER A 185 8.66 11.76 -0.48
N SER A 186 8.67 11.28 0.77
CA SER A 186 9.49 10.13 1.17
C SER A 186 9.07 9.58 2.53
N ILE A 187 9.43 8.32 2.79
CA ILE A 187 9.39 7.74 4.12
C ILE A 187 10.77 7.16 4.42
N LEU A 188 11.36 7.61 5.52
CA LEU A 188 12.66 7.15 6.00
C LEU A 188 12.51 6.44 7.32
N VAL A 189 13.27 5.37 7.49
CA VAL A 189 13.33 4.61 8.74
C VAL A 189 14.78 4.49 9.21
N ASN A 190 14.91 4.49 10.52
CA ASN A 190 16.16 4.28 11.22
C ASN A 190 15.93 3.24 12.33
N SER A 191 16.73 2.17 12.29
CA SER A 191 16.70 1.01 13.19
C SER A 191 18.11 0.72 13.67
#